data_AF-A0AAJ1UXY2-F1
#
_entry.id   AF-A0AAJ1UXY2-F1
#
_cell.length_a   1.000
_cell.length_b   1.000
_cell.length_c   1.000
_cell.angle_alpha   90.00
_cell.angle_beta   90.00
_cell.angle_gamma   90.00
#
_symmetry.space_group_name_H-M   'P 1'
#
loop_
_entity.id
_entity.type
_entity.pdbx_description
1 polymer ?
#
loop_
_entity_poly.entity_id
_entity_poly.type
_entity_poly.pdbx_seq_one_letter_code
_entity_poly.pdbx_strand_id
1 'polypeptide(L)'
;MGLFQRILEFFRGGSAPESDVPEQIPQPEQPKLIPARKVPPPYSGDPRLQQVAHAVREETKTAAIYLRPTSGKPTLAGNKLGGIPLLDARGVPQGQEGPLALLLQLDLEELPKVLPWLPDRGLLQIFVGTDAEYGRGQAPLIRLAIKPVSIGMNAQERTREVYQAELKHAAFAADGEVKVRAEAGYEYISPSEAGFDELYILHFNKVFPDTPLTSLTDLRQYGIYEDVLNAFPLNTAPRLGGRADWCKDEPTARGEHVLFAFGGDQLRTDTSVVDLLGNDRLAAGAITATDTASFADASWWWARPNGN
;
A
#
# COMPACT_ATOMS: atom_id res chain seq x y z
N MET A 1 9.79 14.77 17.26
CA MET A 1 10.82 14.20 16.35
C MET A 1 10.09 13.60 15.16
N GLY A 2 10.31 14.15 13.96
CA GLY A 2 9.47 13.88 12.78
C GLY A 2 9.82 12.57 12.06
N LEU A 3 8.80 11.94 11.48
CA LEU A 3 8.85 10.71 10.67
C LEU A 3 9.98 10.74 9.62
N PHE A 4 10.27 11.92 9.07
CA PHE A 4 11.25 12.12 8.01
C PHE A 4 12.72 12.01 8.42
N GLN A 5 13.08 12.22 9.71
CA GLN A 5 14.47 12.08 10.15
C GLN A 5 14.91 10.62 10.25
N ARG A 6 13.97 9.67 10.41
CA ARG A 6 14.26 8.23 10.50
C ARG A 6 14.55 7.58 9.15
N ILE A 7 14.18 8.21 8.03
CA ILE A 7 14.29 7.66 6.68
C ILE A 7 15.74 7.71 6.16
N LEU A 8 16.54 8.66 6.61
CA LEU A 8 17.86 8.96 6.03
C LEU A 8 19.00 8.08 6.57
N GLU A 9 18.87 7.51 7.76
CA GLU A 9 19.93 6.69 8.38
C GLU A 9 19.94 5.23 7.92
N PHE A 10 18.85 4.74 7.33
CA PHE A 10 18.70 3.33 6.93
C PHE A 10 19.51 2.94 5.68
N PHE A 11 19.93 3.90 4.84
CA PHE A 11 20.50 3.63 3.50
C PHE A 11 22.04 3.49 3.44
N ARG A 12 22.76 3.40 4.57
CA ARG A 12 24.24 3.33 4.57
C ARG A 12 24.74 2.04 5.25
N GLY A 13 24.75 0.94 4.51
CA GLY A 13 25.41 -0.32 4.91
C GLY A 13 26.26 -0.88 3.77
N GLY A 14 27.57 -0.92 3.98
CA GLY A 14 28.59 -1.35 3.01
C GLY A 14 28.84 -2.85 2.97
N SER A 15 29.51 -3.26 1.88
CA SER A 15 29.89 -4.61 1.46
C SER A 15 31.10 -5.20 2.20
N ALA A 16 31.20 -6.54 2.26
CA ALA A 16 32.38 -7.29 2.68
C ALA A 16 32.69 -8.47 1.70
N PRO A 17 33.93 -8.99 1.66
CA PRO A 17 34.55 -9.53 0.43
C PRO A 17 34.65 -11.08 0.34
N GLU A 18 35.05 -11.54 -0.85
CA GLU A 18 35.35 -12.93 -1.26
C GLU A 18 36.66 -13.50 -0.67
N SER A 19 36.74 -14.84 -0.57
CA SER A 19 38.01 -15.57 -0.54
C SER A 19 37.90 -16.98 -1.16
N ASP A 20 38.95 -17.38 -1.87
CA ASP A 20 39.10 -18.56 -2.73
C ASP A 20 39.75 -19.81 -2.07
N VAL A 21 39.22 -21.02 -2.40
CA VAL A 21 39.87 -22.28 -2.94
C VAL A 21 40.94 -23.03 -2.06
N PRO A 22 41.25 -24.37 -2.16
CA PRO A 22 40.82 -25.46 -3.09
C PRO A 22 40.41 -26.86 -2.52
N GLU A 23 39.70 -27.60 -3.39
CA GLU A 23 39.83 -29.02 -3.85
C GLU A 23 40.40 -30.17 -2.98
N GLN A 24 39.60 -31.26 -2.82
CA GLN A 24 39.94 -32.64 -3.25
C GLN A 24 38.74 -33.60 -3.08
N ILE A 25 38.43 -34.39 -4.12
CA ILE A 25 37.31 -35.35 -4.16
C ILE A 25 37.87 -36.79 -4.14
N PRO A 26 37.52 -37.63 -3.15
CA PRO A 26 37.64 -39.09 -3.27
C PRO A 26 36.36 -39.73 -3.85
N GLN A 27 36.54 -40.77 -4.66
CA GLN A 27 35.50 -41.58 -5.31
C GLN A 27 34.80 -42.57 -4.35
N PRO A 28 33.63 -43.14 -4.73
CA PRO A 28 32.55 -43.46 -3.80
C PRO A 28 32.65 -44.87 -3.20
N GLU A 29 32.56 -44.96 -1.88
CA GLU A 29 32.18 -46.20 -1.20
C GLU A 29 30.65 -46.37 -1.24
N GLN A 30 30.21 -47.61 -1.49
CA GLN A 30 28.79 -47.97 -1.56
C GLN A 30 28.05 -47.57 -0.26
N PRO A 31 26.94 -46.83 -0.33
CA PRO A 31 26.27 -46.37 0.87
C PRO A 31 25.63 -47.53 1.61
N LYS A 32 26.19 -47.85 2.77
CA LYS A 32 25.46 -48.50 3.87
C LYS A 32 24.21 -47.67 4.12
N LEU A 33 23.05 -48.31 4.35
CA LEU A 33 21.84 -47.63 4.83
C LEU A 33 22.14 -46.98 6.18
N ILE A 34 22.53 -45.71 6.15
CA ILE A 34 22.60 -44.85 7.33
C ILE A 34 21.13 -44.58 7.70
N PRO A 35 20.69 -44.84 8.94
CA PRO A 35 19.36 -44.44 9.38
C PRO A 35 19.19 -42.94 9.10
N ALA A 36 18.04 -42.55 8.54
CA ALA A 36 17.78 -41.18 8.15
C ALA A 36 18.22 -40.23 9.27
N ARG A 37 19.23 -39.39 8.98
CA ARG A 37 19.80 -38.48 9.96
C ARG A 37 18.68 -37.52 10.36
N LYS A 38 18.21 -37.64 11.61
CA LYS A 38 17.19 -36.74 12.15
C LYS A 38 17.60 -35.30 11.87
N VAL A 39 16.67 -34.55 11.29
CA VAL A 39 16.83 -33.14 11.01
C VAL A 39 16.99 -32.43 12.37
N PRO A 40 18.09 -31.68 12.60
CA PRO A 40 18.29 -31.01 13.87
C PRO A 40 17.21 -29.94 14.06
N PRO A 41 16.78 -29.69 15.33
CA PRO A 41 15.80 -28.66 15.65
C PRO A 41 16.28 -27.29 15.14
N PRO A 42 15.35 -26.34 14.93
CA PRO A 42 15.70 -25.01 14.46
C PRO A 42 16.45 -24.23 15.55
N TYR A 43 17.25 -23.25 15.13
CA TYR A 43 17.98 -22.34 16.00
C TYR A 43 18.11 -20.96 15.34
N SER A 44 18.45 -19.94 16.13
CA SER A 44 18.60 -18.57 15.62
C SER A 44 19.70 -18.50 14.56
N GLY A 45 19.40 -17.86 13.42
CA GLY A 45 20.33 -17.79 12.27
C GLY A 45 20.41 -19.06 11.40
N ASP A 46 19.54 -20.05 11.64
CA ASP A 46 19.46 -21.24 10.78
C ASP A 46 19.00 -20.86 9.35
N PRO A 47 19.79 -21.15 8.29
CA PRO A 47 19.44 -20.80 6.92
C PRO A 47 18.15 -21.47 6.43
N ARG A 48 17.74 -22.59 7.04
CA ARG A 48 16.47 -23.26 6.74
C ARG A 48 15.27 -22.39 7.08
N LEU A 49 15.37 -21.52 8.10
CA LEU A 49 14.31 -20.56 8.42
C LEU A 49 14.14 -19.52 7.29
N GLN A 50 15.23 -19.12 6.64
CA GLN A 50 15.16 -18.25 5.47
C GLN A 50 14.52 -18.96 4.27
N GLN A 51 14.75 -20.26 4.10
CA GLN A 51 14.05 -21.06 3.09
C GLN A 51 12.54 -21.08 3.33
N VAL A 52 12.10 -21.30 4.58
CA VAL A 52 10.67 -21.25 4.95
C VAL A 52 10.10 -19.86 4.65
N ALA A 53 10.77 -18.81 5.13
CA ALA A 53 10.32 -17.43 4.92
C ALA A 53 10.22 -17.06 3.43
N HIS A 54 11.22 -17.46 2.63
CA HIS A 54 11.21 -17.26 1.18
C HIS A 54 10.03 -17.98 0.50
N ALA A 55 9.75 -19.23 0.87
CA ALA A 55 8.63 -19.98 0.31
C ALA A 55 7.28 -19.31 0.60
N VAL A 56 7.08 -18.87 1.85
CA VAL A 56 5.87 -18.13 2.26
C VAL A 56 5.74 -16.82 1.49
N ARG A 57 6.83 -16.05 1.35
CA ARG A 57 6.83 -14.78 0.59
C ARG A 57 6.48 -15.02 -0.88
N GLU A 58 7.13 -15.95 -1.55
CA GLU A 58 6.85 -16.17 -2.98
C GLU A 58 5.42 -16.68 -3.22
N GLU A 59 4.85 -17.50 -2.33
CA GLU A 59 3.45 -17.94 -2.43
C GLU A 59 2.44 -16.81 -2.20
N THR A 60 2.83 -15.79 -1.43
CA THR A 60 1.94 -14.68 -1.03
C THR A 60 2.20 -13.37 -1.77
N LYS A 61 3.11 -13.42 -2.74
CA LYS A 61 3.59 -12.28 -3.49
C LYS A 61 2.46 -11.60 -4.26
N THR A 62 2.18 -10.35 -3.89
CA THR A 62 1.11 -9.55 -4.48
C THR A 62 1.68 -8.26 -5.04
N ALA A 63 1.34 -7.91 -6.28
CA ALA A 63 1.81 -6.68 -6.91
C ALA A 63 1.31 -5.44 -6.17
N ALA A 64 2.18 -4.44 -6.05
CA ALA A 64 1.89 -3.16 -5.41
C ALA A 64 2.55 -2.00 -6.17
N ILE A 65 2.04 -0.79 -5.95
CA ILE A 65 2.64 0.46 -6.42
C ILE A 65 2.96 1.31 -5.20
N TYR A 66 4.25 1.45 -4.89
CA TYR A 66 4.74 2.28 -3.80
C TYR A 66 4.76 3.75 -4.21
N LEU A 67 4.34 4.62 -3.30
CA LEU A 67 4.34 6.07 -3.47
C LEU A 67 5.51 6.66 -2.67
N ARG A 68 6.62 6.91 -3.36
CA ARG A 68 7.84 7.43 -2.75
C ARG A 68 7.81 8.96 -2.71
N PRO A 69 7.99 9.60 -1.54
CA PRO A 69 8.15 11.05 -1.47
C PRO A 69 9.30 11.54 -2.33
N THR A 70 9.12 12.68 -2.98
CA THR A 70 10.15 13.34 -3.78
C THR A 70 10.27 14.81 -3.39
N SER A 71 11.38 15.45 -3.77
CA SER A 71 11.59 16.86 -3.52
C SER A 71 10.76 17.75 -4.47
N GLY A 72 10.49 18.97 -4.01
CA GLY A 72 9.76 19.98 -4.78
C GLY A 72 8.24 19.94 -4.57
N LYS A 73 7.56 20.97 -5.07
CA LYS A 73 6.11 21.10 -4.99
C LYS A 73 5.45 20.37 -6.17
N PRO A 74 4.39 19.57 -5.95
CA PRO A 74 3.67 18.97 -7.05
C PRO A 74 2.88 20.03 -7.83
N THR A 75 2.61 19.75 -9.10
CA THR A 75 1.69 20.55 -9.90
C THR A 75 0.24 20.34 -9.45
N LEU A 76 -0.69 21.20 -9.86
CA LEU A 76 -2.10 21.09 -9.44
C LEU A 76 -2.70 19.71 -9.78
N ALA A 77 -2.42 19.16 -10.96
CA ALA A 77 -2.85 17.84 -11.40
C ALA A 77 -1.77 16.73 -11.22
N GLY A 78 -0.72 17.00 -10.46
CA GLY A 78 0.38 16.05 -10.26
C GLY A 78 0.09 15.00 -9.18
N ASN A 79 0.92 13.95 -9.19
CA ASN A 79 0.98 12.90 -8.18
C ASN A 79 1.35 13.46 -6.80
N LYS A 80 0.46 13.34 -5.82
CA LYS A 80 0.65 13.91 -4.48
C LYS A 80 -0.12 13.17 -3.38
N LEU A 81 0.41 13.28 -2.16
CA LEU A 81 -0.29 13.00 -0.91
C LEU A 81 -0.66 14.33 -0.25
N GLY A 82 -1.92 14.46 0.18
CA GLY A 82 -2.42 15.69 0.79
C GLY A 82 -2.40 16.90 -0.13
N GLY A 83 -2.57 18.08 0.47
CA GLY A 83 -2.48 19.36 -0.22
C GLY A 83 -3.72 19.74 -1.03
N ILE A 84 -3.49 20.51 -2.09
CA ILE A 84 -4.55 21.14 -2.89
C ILE A 84 -4.88 20.23 -4.10
N PRO A 85 -6.11 19.70 -4.19
CA PRO A 85 -6.53 18.87 -5.31
C PRO A 85 -6.74 19.70 -6.57
N LEU A 86 -6.78 19.04 -7.72
CA LEU A 86 -7.46 19.60 -8.87
C LEU A 86 -8.98 19.58 -8.62
N LEU A 87 -9.62 20.76 -8.58
CA LEU A 87 -11.06 20.92 -8.46
C LEU A 87 -11.70 21.21 -9.82
N ASP A 88 -12.99 20.91 -9.92
CA ASP A 88 -13.85 21.41 -11.01
C ASP A 88 -14.83 22.46 -10.48
N ALA A 89 -15.74 22.91 -11.35
CA ALA A 89 -16.74 23.93 -11.04
C ALA A 89 -17.68 23.56 -9.86
N ARG A 90 -17.71 22.29 -9.41
CA ARG A 90 -18.48 21.87 -8.23
C ARG A 90 -17.80 22.25 -6.91
N GLY A 91 -16.53 22.66 -6.96
CA GLY A 91 -15.78 23.06 -5.78
C GLY A 91 -15.30 21.89 -4.92
N VAL A 92 -15.15 22.13 -3.62
CA VAL A 92 -14.62 21.14 -2.66
C VAL A 92 -15.65 20.03 -2.43
N PRO A 93 -15.25 18.74 -2.51
CA PRO A 93 -16.17 17.66 -2.21
C PRO A 93 -16.74 17.74 -0.78
N GLN A 94 -18.02 17.40 -0.63
CA GLN A 94 -18.74 17.44 0.64
C GLN A 94 -19.16 16.01 1.06
N GLY A 95 -18.91 15.68 2.32
CA GLY A 95 -19.41 14.50 3.02
C GLY A 95 -20.66 14.82 3.85
N GLN A 96 -21.05 13.91 4.74
CA GLN A 96 -22.20 14.13 5.63
C GLN A 96 -21.92 15.20 6.69
N GLU A 97 -20.68 15.25 7.19
CA GLU A 97 -20.25 16.14 8.27
C GLU A 97 -19.59 17.45 7.78
N GLY A 98 -19.58 17.69 6.46
CA GLY A 98 -19.00 18.89 5.84
C GLY A 98 -17.94 18.58 4.79
N PRO A 99 -16.99 19.50 4.53
CA PRO A 99 -16.03 19.37 3.44
C PRO A 99 -15.08 18.20 3.66
N LEU A 100 -14.61 17.59 2.57
CA LEU A 100 -13.64 16.50 2.61
C LEU A 100 -12.25 17.01 2.21
N ALA A 101 -11.22 16.50 2.88
CA ALA A 101 -9.83 16.79 2.56
C ALA A 101 -9.24 15.72 1.62
N LEU A 102 -8.42 16.16 0.68
CA LEU A 102 -7.62 15.31 -0.20
C LEU A 102 -6.62 14.51 0.62
N LEU A 103 -6.69 13.19 0.51
CA LEU A 103 -5.69 12.27 1.01
C LEU A 103 -4.65 11.96 -0.08
N LEU A 104 -5.11 11.67 -1.30
CA LEU A 104 -4.27 11.20 -2.40
C LEU A 104 -4.80 11.75 -3.73
N GLN A 105 -3.89 12.14 -4.61
CA GLN A 105 -4.19 12.36 -6.02
C GLN A 105 -3.10 11.75 -6.89
N LEU A 106 -3.49 10.92 -7.86
CA LEU A 106 -2.58 10.24 -8.78
C LEU A 106 -3.05 10.33 -10.23
N ASP A 107 -2.13 10.62 -11.13
CA ASP A 107 -2.31 10.44 -12.56
C ASP A 107 -2.03 8.97 -12.93
N LEU A 108 -3.10 8.28 -13.32
CA LEU A 108 -3.06 6.86 -13.67
C LEU A 108 -2.21 6.57 -14.92
N GLU A 109 -2.01 7.54 -15.81
CA GLU A 109 -1.11 7.38 -16.97
C GLU A 109 0.36 7.28 -16.55
N GLU A 110 0.74 7.93 -15.45
CA GLU A 110 2.11 7.92 -14.91
C GLU A 110 2.38 6.70 -14.00
N LEU A 111 1.37 5.86 -13.73
CA LEU A 111 1.53 4.70 -12.85
C LEU A 111 2.04 3.46 -13.59
N PRO A 112 2.88 2.62 -12.93
CA PRO A 112 3.21 1.29 -13.43
C PRO A 112 1.98 0.43 -13.65
N LYS A 113 1.90 -0.27 -14.79
CA LYS A 113 0.77 -1.14 -15.17
C LYS A 113 0.88 -2.53 -14.55
N VAL A 114 1.00 -2.59 -13.22
CA VAL A 114 1.13 -3.84 -12.45
C VAL A 114 -0.14 -4.22 -11.68
N LEU A 115 -1.13 -3.31 -11.62
CA LEU A 115 -2.41 -3.52 -10.95
C LEU A 115 -3.54 -3.55 -12.00
N PRO A 116 -4.07 -4.73 -12.38
CA PRO A 116 -5.01 -4.86 -13.49
C PRO A 116 -6.40 -4.25 -13.22
N TRP A 117 -6.70 -3.96 -11.95
CA TRP A 117 -7.97 -3.36 -11.52
C TRP A 117 -7.95 -1.82 -11.53
N LEU A 118 -6.80 -1.20 -11.79
CA LEU A 118 -6.70 0.25 -11.99
C LEU A 118 -6.97 0.61 -13.46
N PRO A 119 -7.74 1.69 -13.72
CA PRO A 119 -7.88 2.22 -15.08
C PRO A 119 -6.53 2.66 -15.66
N ASP A 120 -6.42 2.60 -16.99
CA ASP A 120 -5.18 3.00 -17.68
C ASP A 120 -4.90 4.50 -17.68
N ARG A 121 -5.95 5.32 -17.48
CA ARG A 121 -5.88 6.78 -17.60
C ARG A 121 -6.84 7.46 -16.64
N GLY A 122 -6.55 8.73 -16.37
CA GLY A 122 -7.37 9.60 -15.53
C GLY A 122 -6.64 10.03 -14.26
N LEU A 123 -7.26 10.95 -13.53
CA LEU A 123 -6.76 11.47 -12.26
C LEU A 123 -7.58 10.85 -11.13
N LEU A 124 -7.01 9.86 -10.46
CA LEU A 124 -7.57 9.27 -9.24
C LEU A 124 -7.39 10.26 -8.09
N GLN A 125 -8.44 10.50 -7.32
CA GLN A 125 -8.43 11.29 -6.10
C GLN A 125 -9.16 10.55 -4.99
N ILE A 126 -8.60 10.56 -3.78
CA ILE A 126 -9.22 10.00 -2.58
C ILE A 126 -9.38 11.13 -1.57
N PHE A 127 -10.59 11.31 -1.06
CA PHE A 127 -10.94 12.31 -0.06
C PHE A 127 -11.47 11.67 1.20
N VAL A 128 -11.14 12.25 2.35
CA VAL A 128 -11.49 11.77 3.70
C VAL A 128 -12.12 12.88 4.54
N GLY A 129 -12.76 12.50 5.64
CA GLY A 129 -13.34 13.46 6.59
C GLY A 129 -12.27 14.35 7.23
N THR A 130 -12.69 15.55 7.65
CA THR A 130 -11.80 16.57 8.22
C THR A 130 -11.84 16.65 9.74
N ASP A 131 -12.51 15.70 10.39
CA ASP A 131 -12.54 15.60 11.85
C ASP A 131 -11.19 15.10 12.42
N ALA A 132 -11.09 15.06 13.75
CA ALA A 132 -9.87 14.64 14.44
C ALA A 132 -9.53 13.15 14.24
N GLU A 133 -10.47 12.35 13.73
CA GLU A 133 -10.29 10.94 13.41
C GLU A 133 -10.20 10.69 11.90
N TYR A 134 -10.02 11.73 11.08
CA TYR A 134 -9.88 11.62 9.62
C TYR A 134 -11.11 11.02 8.92
N GLY A 135 -12.30 11.20 9.49
CA GLY A 135 -13.53 10.58 8.99
C GLY A 135 -13.61 9.08 9.30
N ARG A 136 -12.97 8.62 10.38
CA ARG A 136 -13.04 7.22 10.82
C ARG A 136 -14.50 6.76 10.94
N GLY A 137 -14.83 5.63 10.33
CA GLY A 137 -16.20 5.10 10.27
C GLY A 137 -17.04 5.67 9.13
N GLN A 138 -16.52 6.61 8.35
CA GLN A 138 -17.14 7.08 7.11
C GLN A 138 -16.39 6.51 5.90
N ALA A 139 -17.13 6.14 4.86
CA ALA A 139 -16.52 5.73 3.60
C ALA A 139 -15.82 6.93 2.96
N PRO A 140 -14.56 6.81 2.53
CA PRO A 140 -13.89 7.87 1.79
C PRO A 140 -14.55 8.07 0.43
N LEU A 141 -14.44 9.29 -0.09
CA LEU A 141 -14.89 9.59 -1.45
C LEU A 141 -13.75 9.29 -2.43
N ILE A 142 -14.03 8.43 -3.41
CA ILE A 142 -13.12 8.14 -4.50
C ILE A 142 -13.64 8.83 -5.76
N ARG A 143 -12.78 9.61 -6.41
CA ARG A 143 -13.11 10.35 -7.64
C ARG A 143 -12.12 9.99 -8.73
N LEU A 144 -12.62 9.80 -9.96
CA LEU A 144 -11.80 9.57 -11.14
C LEU A 144 -12.09 10.66 -12.18
N ALA A 145 -11.15 11.57 -12.36
CA ALA A 145 -11.24 12.55 -13.44
C ALA A 145 -10.71 12.00 -14.75
N ILE A 146 -11.20 12.52 -15.88
CA ILE A 146 -10.34 12.66 -17.05
C ILE A 146 -9.36 13.79 -16.75
N LYS A 147 -8.05 13.49 -16.83
CA LYS A 147 -7.02 14.50 -16.64
C LYS A 147 -7.20 15.58 -17.72
N PRO A 148 -7.27 16.87 -17.34
CA PRO A 148 -7.44 17.95 -18.30
C PRO A 148 -6.20 18.06 -19.20
N VAL A 149 -6.40 18.30 -20.49
CA VAL A 149 -5.30 18.51 -21.46
C VAL A 149 -4.56 19.81 -21.18
N SER A 150 -5.26 20.80 -20.61
CA SER A 150 -4.69 22.07 -20.17
C SER A 150 -5.37 22.53 -18.89
N ILE A 151 -4.62 23.24 -18.05
CA ILE A 151 -5.10 23.82 -16.81
C ILE A 151 -5.11 25.34 -17.00
N GLY A 152 -6.26 25.97 -16.77
CA GLY A 152 -6.40 27.43 -16.90
C GLY A 152 -5.37 28.17 -16.03
N MET A 153 -4.87 29.31 -16.51
CA MET A 153 -3.77 30.06 -15.86
C MET A 153 -4.08 30.40 -14.39
N ASN A 154 -5.35 30.66 -14.07
CA ASN A 154 -5.80 31.03 -12.73
C ASN A 154 -6.32 29.82 -11.91
N ALA A 155 -6.39 28.63 -12.49
CA ALA A 155 -7.02 27.48 -11.84
C ALA A 155 -6.30 27.08 -10.54
N GLN A 156 -4.98 27.24 -10.47
CA GLN A 156 -4.23 26.95 -9.25
C GLN A 156 -4.54 27.93 -8.12
N GLU A 157 -4.64 29.22 -8.42
CA GLU A 157 -4.97 30.25 -7.44
C GLU A 157 -6.42 30.11 -7.00
N ARG A 158 -7.35 29.98 -7.96
CA ARG A 158 -8.76 29.82 -7.67
C ARG A 158 -9.06 28.57 -6.84
N THR A 159 -8.45 27.44 -7.22
CA THR A 159 -8.60 26.19 -6.47
C THR A 159 -8.03 26.34 -5.06
N ARG A 160 -6.89 27.01 -4.89
CA ARG A 160 -6.31 27.29 -3.58
C ARG A 160 -7.25 28.12 -2.71
N GLU A 161 -7.78 29.22 -3.24
CA GLU A 161 -8.69 30.11 -2.52
C GLU A 161 -9.92 29.36 -2.01
N VAL A 162 -10.61 28.66 -2.91
CA VAL A 162 -11.84 27.92 -2.60
C VAL A 162 -11.55 26.81 -1.58
N TYR A 163 -10.49 26.03 -1.82
CA TYR A 163 -10.15 24.90 -0.96
C TYR A 163 -9.71 25.32 0.45
N GLN A 164 -8.91 26.38 0.56
CA GLN A 164 -8.49 26.90 1.86
C GLN A 164 -9.63 27.58 2.63
N ALA A 165 -10.55 28.25 1.93
CA ALA A 165 -11.71 28.87 2.57
C ALA A 165 -12.63 27.80 3.19
N GLU A 166 -12.92 26.73 2.44
CA GLU A 166 -13.78 25.62 2.90
C GLU A 166 -13.14 24.83 4.05
N LEU A 167 -11.82 24.58 3.99
CA LEU A 167 -11.11 23.82 5.03
C LEU A 167 -10.59 24.66 6.20
N LYS A 168 -10.93 25.96 6.28
CA LYS A 168 -10.42 26.87 7.31
C LYS A 168 -10.66 26.39 8.74
N HIS A 169 -11.76 25.67 8.96
CA HIS A 169 -12.18 25.17 10.26
C HIS A 169 -12.03 23.66 10.41
N ALA A 170 -11.39 23.01 9.44
CA ALA A 170 -11.09 21.59 9.51
C ALA A 170 -10.20 21.29 10.73
N ALA A 171 -10.56 20.28 11.51
CA ALA A 171 -9.70 19.76 12.59
C ALA A 171 -8.46 19.07 12.01
N PHE A 172 -8.61 18.51 10.80
CA PHE A 172 -7.55 17.98 9.98
C PHE A 172 -7.61 18.56 8.55
N ALA A 173 -6.55 19.26 8.17
CA ALA A 173 -6.12 19.33 6.79
C ALA A 173 -4.80 18.56 6.72
N ALA A 174 -4.53 17.80 5.65
CA ALA A 174 -3.21 17.23 5.46
C ALA A 174 -2.18 18.35 5.58
N ASP A 175 -1.38 18.32 6.65
CA ASP A 175 -0.43 19.37 7.01
C ASP A 175 0.70 19.38 5.97
N GLY A 176 0.42 20.01 4.84
CA GLY A 176 1.30 20.09 3.70
C GLY A 176 0.87 19.25 2.51
N GLU A 177 1.74 19.31 1.50
CA GLU A 177 1.53 18.72 0.19
C GLU A 177 2.83 18.01 -0.18
N VAL A 178 2.78 16.69 -0.37
CA VAL A 178 3.96 15.88 -0.66
C VAL A 178 3.89 15.38 -2.09
N LYS A 179 4.86 15.77 -2.91
CA LYS A 179 5.02 15.20 -4.25
C LYS A 179 5.48 13.76 -4.15
N VAL A 180 4.84 12.85 -4.88
CA VAL A 180 5.22 11.44 -4.89
C VAL A 180 5.56 10.93 -6.28
N ARG A 181 6.41 9.89 -6.32
CA ARG A 181 6.69 9.09 -7.52
C ARG A 181 6.20 7.66 -7.28
N ALA A 182 5.50 7.11 -8.26
CA ALA A 182 5.05 5.73 -8.24
C ALA A 182 6.19 4.77 -8.63
N GLU A 183 6.30 3.65 -7.93
CA GLU A 183 7.29 2.61 -8.19
C GLU A 183 6.63 1.24 -8.02
N ALA A 184 6.80 0.36 -9.02
CA ALA A 184 6.27 -0.99 -8.93
C ALA A 184 7.05 -1.80 -7.88
N GLY A 185 6.36 -2.67 -7.18
CA GLY A 185 6.98 -3.65 -6.32
C GLY A 185 6.00 -4.73 -5.89
N TYR A 186 6.34 -5.41 -4.81
CA TYR A 186 5.55 -6.50 -4.27
C TYR A 186 5.38 -6.33 -2.77
N GLU A 187 4.24 -6.80 -2.29
CA GLU A 187 3.99 -7.07 -0.87
C GLU A 187 3.85 -8.57 -0.66
N TYR A 188 4.10 -8.98 0.58
CA TYR A 188 3.99 -10.36 1.04
C TYR A 188 3.02 -10.40 2.21
N ILE A 189 2.64 -11.60 2.64
CA ILE A 189 1.81 -11.75 3.83
C ILE A 189 2.54 -11.18 5.06
N SER A 190 1.78 -10.48 5.89
CA SER A 190 2.23 -9.95 7.17
C SER A 190 1.94 -10.95 8.29
N PRO A 191 2.72 -11.00 9.38
CA PRO A 191 2.32 -11.74 10.57
C PRO A 191 1.04 -11.24 11.23
N SER A 192 0.59 -10.02 10.87
CA SER A 192 -0.68 -9.44 11.32
C SER A 192 -1.89 -9.88 10.49
N GLU A 193 -1.68 -10.57 9.37
CA GLU A 193 -2.73 -10.97 8.45
C GLU A 193 -3.27 -12.37 8.79
N ALA A 194 -4.58 -12.56 8.68
CA ALA A 194 -5.18 -13.88 8.88
C ALA A 194 -4.61 -14.91 7.88
N GLY A 195 -4.32 -16.12 8.38
CA GLY A 195 -3.74 -17.19 7.57
C GLY A 195 -2.21 -17.23 7.56
N PHE A 196 -1.51 -16.25 8.16
CA PHE A 196 -0.06 -16.25 8.24
C PHE A 196 0.48 -17.46 8.99
N ASP A 197 -0.02 -17.71 10.20
CA ASP A 197 0.43 -18.79 11.08
C ASP A 197 0.27 -20.15 10.39
N GLU A 198 -0.89 -20.42 9.81
CA GLU A 198 -1.19 -21.67 9.11
C GLU A 198 -0.25 -21.90 7.93
N LEU A 199 -0.02 -20.85 7.12
CA LEU A 199 0.85 -20.93 5.95
C LEU A 199 2.32 -21.10 6.35
N TYR A 200 2.77 -20.37 7.37
CA TYR A 200 4.15 -20.49 7.85
C TYR A 200 4.40 -21.88 8.43
N ILE A 201 3.50 -22.40 9.26
CA ILE A 201 3.58 -23.76 9.83
C ILE A 201 3.62 -24.81 8.72
N LEU A 202 2.80 -24.67 7.67
CA LEU A 202 2.77 -25.58 6.54
C LEU A 202 4.15 -25.69 5.87
N HIS A 203 4.82 -24.57 5.60
CA HIS A 203 6.15 -24.57 4.99
C HIS A 203 7.24 -24.99 5.98
N PHE A 204 7.13 -24.59 7.24
CA PHE A 204 8.05 -25.00 8.29
C PHE A 204 8.08 -26.52 8.44
N ASN A 205 6.91 -27.18 8.51
CA ASN A 205 6.81 -28.62 8.72
C ASN A 205 7.35 -29.44 7.53
N LYS A 206 7.43 -28.86 6.33
CA LYS A 206 8.12 -29.48 5.18
C LYS A 206 9.64 -29.46 5.34
N VAL A 207 10.19 -28.40 5.94
CA VAL A 207 11.63 -28.20 6.13
C VAL A 207 12.13 -28.88 7.41
N PHE A 208 11.30 -28.97 8.44
CA PHE A 208 11.58 -29.56 9.75
C PHE A 208 10.63 -30.72 10.11
N PRO A 209 10.60 -31.81 9.33
CA PRO A 209 9.62 -32.89 9.50
C PRO A 209 9.73 -33.63 10.84
N ASP A 210 10.93 -33.63 11.45
CA ASP A 210 11.19 -34.29 12.74
C ASP A 210 10.84 -33.41 13.95
N THR A 211 10.52 -32.13 13.72
CA THR A 211 10.12 -31.16 14.77
C THR A 211 8.93 -30.32 14.27
N PRO A 212 7.79 -30.95 13.97
CA PRO A 212 6.64 -30.24 13.43
C PRO A 212 6.05 -29.28 14.46
N LEU A 213 5.64 -28.10 13.99
CA LEU A 213 4.87 -27.13 14.75
C LEU A 213 3.38 -27.45 14.64
N THR A 214 2.67 -27.20 15.74
CA THR A 214 1.20 -27.18 15.79
C THR A 214 0.67 -25.77 16.00
N SER A 215 1.50 -24.89 16.58
CA SER A 215 1.28 -23.46 16.73
C SER A 215 2.56 -22.71 16.40
N LEU A 216 2.45 -21.48 15.90
CA LEU A 216 3.62 -20.62 15.72
C LEU A 216 4.32 -20.33 17.06
N THR A 217 3.56 -20.30 18.16
CA THR A 217 4.09 -20.11 19.52
C THR A 217 5.03 -21.22 19.98
N ASP A 218 4.97 -22.41 19.36
CA ASP A 218 5.90 -23.52 19.63
C ASP A 218 7.35 -23.11 19.34
N LEU A 219 7.59 -22.12 18.47
CA LEU A 219 8.91 -21.57 18.19
C LEU A 219 9.58 -20.91 19.41
N ARG A 220 8.79 -20.50 20.43
CA ARG A 220 9.33 -19.91 21.67
C ARG A 220 10.22 -20.87 22.43
N GLN A 221 9.95 -22.18 22.35
CA GLN A 221 10.79 -23.20 22.99
C GLN A 221 12.21 -23.25 22.42
N TYR A 222 12.39 -22.76 21.18
CA TYR A 222 13.69 -22.67 20.50
C TYR A 222 14.28 -21.25 20.55
N GLY A 223 13.57 -20.28 21.14
CA GLY A 223 14.02 -18.89 21.22
C GLY A 223 14.03 -18.15 19.87
N ILE A 224 13.32 -18.65 18.85
CA ILE A 224 13.35 -18.09 17.47
C ILE A 224 12.03 -17.45 17.03
N TYR A 225 11.04 -17.38 17.93
CA TYR A 225 9.72 -16.81 17.61
C TYR A 225 9.83 -15.40 17.03
N GLU A 226 10.60 -14.52 17.69
CA GLU A 226 10.79 -13.14 17.23
C GLU A 226 11.63 -13.07 15.95
N ASP A 227 12.63 -13.94 15.77
CA ASP A 227 13.44 -13.98 14.55
C ASP A 227 12.57 -14.28 13.31
N VAL A 228 11.60 -15.19 13.48
CA VAL A 228 10.64 -15.54 12.44
C VAL A 228 9.71 -14.36 12.13
N LEU A 229 9.16 -13.69 13.14
CA LEU A 229 8.28 -12.54 12.92
C LEU A 229 9.05 -11.36 12.27
N ASN A 230 10.27 -11.10 12.71
CA ASN A 230 11.13 -10.04 12.17
C ASN A 230 11.58 -10.32 10.73
N ALA A 231 11.52 -11.58 10.28
CA ALA A 231 11.69 -11.91 8.87
C ALA A 231 10.51 -11.43 8.01
N PHE A 232 9.41 -10.93 8.56
CA PHE A 232 8.30 -10.35 7.79
C PHE A 232 8.00 -8.95 8.31
N PRO A 233 8.89 -7.97 8.01
CA PRO A 233 8.74 -6.63 8.54
C PRO A 233 7.45 -5.98 8.03
N LEU A 234 6.76 -5.29 8.93
CA LEU A 234 5.58 -4.49 8.61
C LEU A 234 5.92 -3.48 7.50
N ASN A 235 5.14 -3.50 6.41
CA ASN A 235 5.31 -2.53 5.35
C ASN A 235 4.36 -1.35 5.55
N THR A 236 4.89 -0.26 6.11
CA THR A 236 4.10 0.95 6.40
C THR A 236 4.15 1.97 5.26
N ALA A 237 4.79 1.66 4.13
CA ALA A 237 4.96 2.61 3.05
C ALA A 237 3.62 2.91 2.35
N PRO A 238 3.35 4.19 1.98
CA PRO A 238 2.16 4.53 1.23
C PRO A 238 2.14 3.82 -0.13
N ARG A 239 1.04 3.14 -0.45
CA ARG A 239 0.94 2.31 -1.67
C ARG A 239 -0.49 2.13 -2.17
N LEU A 240 -0.60 1.71 -3.43
CA LEU A 240 -1.78 1.06 -4.01
C LEU A 240 -1.51 -0.44 -4.17
N GLY A 241 -2.53 -1.28 -4.01
CA GLY A 241 -2.40 -2.73 -4.13
C GLY A 241 -1.53 -3.35 -3.03
N GLY A 242 -1.03 -4.55 -3.31
CA GLY A 242 -0.31 -5.37 -2.34
C GLY A 242 -1.24 -6.04 -1.33
N ARG A 243 -0.69 -6.38 -0.17
CA ARG A 243 -1.40 -6.99 0.95
C ARG A 243 -1.56 -6.04 2.11
N ALA A 244 -2.40 -6.46 3.04
CA ALA A 244 -2.73 -5.71 4.22
C ALA A 244 -1.65 -5.89 5.31
N ASP A 245 -1.19 -4.79 5.89
CA ASP A 245 -0.42 -4.76 7.14
C ASP A 245 -1.23 -4.04 8.21
N TRP A 246 -1.38 -4.65 9.39
CA TRP A 246 -2.12 -4.08 10.51
C TRP A 246 -1.19 -3.89 11.72
N CYS A 247 -1.31 -2.72 12.37
CA CYS A 247 -0.60 -2.46 13.63
C CYS A 247 -1.21 -3.22 14.82
N LYS A 248 -2.36 -3.88 14.63
CA LYS A 248 -3.06 -4.71 15.62
C LYS A 248 -3.60 -5.96 14.90
N ASP A 249 -4.92 -6.17 14.94
CA ASP A 249 -5.60 -7.27 14.26
C ASP A 249 -6.23 -6.79 12.94
N GLU A 250 -6.41 -7.69 11.99
CA GLU A 250 -7.18 -7.43 10.77
C GLU A 250 -8.61 -6.96 11.13
N PRO A 251 -9.05 -5.77 10.70
CA PRO A 251 -10.41 -5.31 10.90
C PRO A 251 -11.38 -6.20 10.13
N THR A 252 -12.59 -6.37 10.66
CA THR A 252 -13.68 -7.15 10.05
C THR A 252 -14.15 -6.63 8.68
N ALA A 253 -13.62 -5.49 8.21
CA ALA A 253 -13.96 -4.91 6.91
C ALA A 253 -13.33 -5.74 5.77
N ARG A 254 -14.20 -6.32 4.95
CA ARG A 254 -13.84 -7.14 3.79
C ARG A 254 -13.68 -6.26 2.54
N GLY A 255 -12.74 -6.64 1.68
CA GLY A 255 -12.37 -5.93 0.45
C GLY A 255 -11.31 -6.70 -0.32
N GLU A 256 -11.58 -7.11 -1.56
CA GLU A 256 -10.65 -7.89 -2.38
C GLU A 256 -9.37 -7.12 -2.75
N HIS A 257 -9.44 -5.78 -2.81
CA HIS A 257 -8.32 -4.95 -3.24
C HIS A 257 -7.93 -3.91 -2.18
N VAL A 258 -6.64 -3.70 -2.00
CA VAL A 258 -6.09 -2.57 -1.23
C VAL A 258 -6.02 -1.35 -2.16
N LEU A 259 -6.95 -0.40 -2.02
CA LEU A 259 -6.94 0.81 -2.82
C LEU A 259 -5.86 1.78 -2.35
N PHE A 260 -5.70 1.95 -1.04
CA PHE A 260 -4.62 2.76 -0.47
C PHE A 260 -4.25 2.24 0.92
N ALA A 261 -2.95 2.15 1.23
CA ALA A 261 -2.46 1.75 2.54
C ALA A 261 -1.40 2.75 3.03
N PHE A 262 -1.42 3.10 4.32
CA PHE A 262 -0.36 3.89 4.97
C PHE A 262 -0.34 3.65 6.48
N GLY A 263 0.86 3.47 7.07
CA GLY A 263 1.03 3.51 8.52
C GLY A 263 0.28 2.43 9.33
N GLY A 264 -0.11 1.32 8.69
CA GLY A 264 -0.90 0.25 9.30
C GLY A 264 -2.42 0.43 9.21
N ASP A 265 -2.89 1.47 8.51
CA ASP A 265 -4.28 1.68 8.13
C ASP A 265 -4.47 1.52 6.61
N GLN A 266 -5.66 1.08 6.20
CA GLN A 266 -5.94 0.76 4.80
C GLN A 266 -7.37 1.12 4.39
N LEU A 267 -7.48 1.53 3.14
CA LEU A 267 -8.71 1.61 2.39
C LEU A 267 -8.79 0.42 1.43
N ARG A 268 -9.80 -0.44 1.63
CA ARG A 268 -10.07 -1.60 0.76
C ARG A 268 -11.32 -1.37 -0.10
N THR A 269 -11.39 -2.07 -1.24
CA THR A 269 -12.57 -2.11 -2.11
C THR A 269 -12.88 -3.55 -2.48
N ASP A 270 -14.17 -3.91 -2.52
CA ASP A 270 -14.65 -5.26 -2.92
C ASP A 270 -14.62 -5.48 -4.45
N THR A 271 -14.25 -4.46 -5.23
CA THR A 271 -14.34 -4.48 -6.68
C THR A 271 -13.34 -3.52 -7.33
N SER A 272 -13.16 -3.61 -8.65
CA SER A 272 -12.24 -2.74 -9.39
C SER A 272 -12.68 -1.26 -9.28
N VAL A 273 -11.75 -0.30 -9.44
CA VAL A 273 -12.13 1.13 -9.44
C VAL A 273 -13.12 1.44 -10.58
N VAL A 274 -13.06 0.66 -11.67
CA VAL A 274 -13.99 0.73 -12.81
C VAL A 274 -15.38 0.21 -12.44
N ASP A 275 -15.48 -0.86 -11.66
CA ASP A 275 -16.75 -1.45 -11.23
C ASP A 275 -17.40 -0.67 -10.08
N LEU A 276 -16.59 -0.04 -9.21
CA LEU A 276 -17.04 1.00 -8.28
C LEU A 276 -17.77 2.13 -9.02
N LEU A 277 -17.33 2.46 -10.24
CA LEU A 277 -17.94 3.46 -11.12
C LEU A 277 -19.08 2.90 -12.00
N GLY A 278 -19.20 1.57 -12.12
CA GLY A 278 -20.11 0.88 -13.04
C GLY A 278 -21.41 0.36 -12.40
N ASN A 279 -21.43 0.07 -11.10
CA ASN A 279 -22.59 -0.53 -10.42
C ASN A 279 -23.71 0.44 -10.04
N ASP A 280 -23.53 1.75 -10.27
CA ASP A 280 -24.62 2.73 -10.13
C ASP A 280 -24.72 3.64 -11.36
N ARG A 281 -25.24 3.07 -12.45
CA ARG A 281 -25.56 3.81 -13.69
C ARG A 281 -26.59 4.92 -13.50
N LEU A 282 -27.24 5.03 -12.33
CA LEU A 282 -28.14 6.13 -11.98
C LEU A 282 -27.42 7.29 -11.27
N ALA A 283 -26.21 7.06 -10.73
CA ALA A 283 -25.40 8.08 -10.04
C ALA A 283 -24.14 8.52 -10.82
N ALA A 284 -23.75 7.81 -11.88
CA ALA A 284 -22.64 8.20 -12.77
C ALA A 284 -23.10 9.27 -13.78
N GLY A 285 -22.92 10.56 -13.43
CA GLY A 285 -23.09 11.65 -14.38
C GLY A 285 -21.77 11.94 -15.10
N ALA A 286 -21.75 11.93 -16.44
CA ALA A 286 -20.72 12.65 -17.17
C ALA A 286 -21.17 14.11 -17.25
N ILE A 287 -20.49 15.02 -16.54
CA ILE A 287 -20.68 16.46 -16.71
C ILE A 287 -19.40 17.04 -17.27
N THR A 288 -19.50 17.60 -18.47
CA THR A 288 -18.51 18.51 -19.04
C THR A 288 -18.77 19.89 -18.44
N ALA A 289 -17.99 20.29 -17.44
CA ALA A 289 -18.05 21.64 -16.90
C ALA A 289 -17.05 22.52 -17.67
N THR A 290 -17.54 23.25 -18.67
CA THR A 290 -16.76 24.25 -19.40
C THR A 290 -16.78 25.58 -18.65
N ASP A 291 -15.82 25.77 -17.74
CA ASP A 291 -15.36 27.10 -17.31
C ASP A 291 -13.84 27.16 -17.46
N THR A 292 -13.41 27.43 -18.69
CA THR A 292 -12.02 27.45 -19.16
C THR A 292 -11.20 28.63 -18.64
N ALA A 293 -11.82 29.60 -17.99
CA ALA A 293 -11.14 30.78 -17.45
C ALA A 293 -10.68 30.57 -16.00
N SER A 294 -11.40 29.75 -15.23
CA SER A 294 -11.24 29.63 -13.77
C SER A 294 -10.96 28.20 -13.28
N PHE A 295 -11.28 27.17 -14.07
CA PHE A 295 -11.11 25.75 -13.75
C PHE A 295 -10.53 24.99 -14.96
N ALA A 296 -10.14 23.72 -14.76
CA ALA A 296 -9.56 22.91 -15.85
C ALA A 296 -10.67 22.18 -16.64
N ASP A 297 -10.54 22.14 -17.98
CA ASP A 297 -11.43 21.36 -18.86
C ASP A 297 -11.28 19.87 -18.56
N ALA A 298 -12.23 19.30 -17.83
CA ALA A 298 -12.22 17.88 -17.52
C ALA A 298 -13.64 17.31 -17.54
N SER A 299 -13.77 16.09 -18.07
CA SER A 299 -14.94 15.26 -17.86
C SER A 299 -14.67 14.40 -16.63
N TRP A 300 -15.61 14.33 -15.70
CA TRP A 300 -15.38 13.69 -14.41
C TRP A 300 -16.32 12.52 -14.22
N TRP A 301 -15.80 11.42 -13.70
CA TRP A 301 -16.56 10.26 -13.27
C TRP A 301 -16.42 10.16 -11.75
N TRP A 302 -17.51 9.91 -11.04
CA TRP A 302 -17.48 9.74 -9.59
C TRP A 302 -18.23 8.49 -9.20
N ALA A 303 -17.80 7.88 -8.10
CA ALA A 303 -18.54 6.86 -7.40
C ALA A 303 -18.48 7.15 -5.91
N ARG A 304 -19.59 6.95 -5.22
CA ARG A 304 -19.55 6.68 -3.79
C ARG A 304 -19.43 5.17 -3.66
N PRO A 305 -18.45 4.62 -2.93
CA PRO A 305 -18.53 3.23 -2.52
C PRO A 305 -19.87 3.03 -1.80
N ASN A 306 -20.57 1.93 -2.08
CA ASN A 306 -21.78 1.59 -1.34
C ASN A 306 -21.43 1.52 0.16
N GLY A 307 -21.98 2.45 0.93
CA GLY A 307 -22.07 2.34 2.38
C GLY A 307 -23.48 1.87 2.73
N ASN A 308 -23.58 0.86 3.58
CA ASN A 308 -24.72 0.76 4.49
C ASN A 308 -24.61 1.89 5.52
#